data_AF-A0A3D6DMZ8-F1
#
_entry.id   AF-A0A3D6DMZ8-F1
#
_cell.length_a   1.000
_cell.length_b   1.000
_cell.length_c   1.000
_cell.angle_alpha   90.00
_cell.angle_beta   90.00
_cell.angle_gamma   90.00
#
_symmetry.space_group_name_H-M   'P 1'
#
loop_
_entity.id
_entity.type
_entity.pdbx_description
1 polymer ?
#
loop_
_entity_poly.entity_id
_entity_poly.type
_entity_poly.pdbx_seq_one_letter_code
_entity_poly.pdbx_strand_id
1 'polypeptide(L)'
;MNSLNLNVFNFMKKVLITLALIIMPLWLIYDWFQNDMVSADACLCTEILSNDQFIKNKNKMPSVSQCLKYFDSFDKAHESCIENFDFKHPEIKIDSLKSI
;
A
#
# COMPACT_ATOMS: atom_id res chain seq x y z
N MET A 1 31.01 -38.96 16.80
CA MET A 1 30.09 -38.32 15.85
C MET A 1 30.62 -38.58 14.45
N ASN A 2 29.90 -39.36 13.61
CA ASN A 2 30.43 -39.90 12.35
C ASN A 2 30.44 -38.85 11.22
N SER A 3 31.39 -38.95 10.26
CA SER A 3 31.55 -37.98 9.16
C SER A 3 30.29 -37.82 8.29
N LEU A 4 29.45 -38.86 8.22
CA LEU A 4 28.15 -38.81 7.53
C LEU A 4 27.21 -37.75 8.13
N ASN A 5 27.15 -37.62 9.46
CA ASN A 5 26.29 -36.64 10.13
C ASN A 5 26.75 -35.20 9.91
N LEU A 6 28.07 -34.97 9.77
CA LEU A 6 28.62 -33.65 9.49
C LEU A 6 28.29 -33.17 8.07
N ASN A 7 28.35 -34.08 7.10
CA ASN A 7 28.03 -33.79 5.70
C ASN A 7 26.53 -33.53 5.48
N VAL A 8 25.67 -34.30 6.13
CA VAL A 8 24.21 -34.09 6.09
C VAL A 8 23.84 -32.75 6.73
N PHE A 9 24.44 -32.41 7.88
CA PHE A 9 24.23 -31.11 8.52
C PHE A 9 24.66 -29.93 7.64
N ASN A 10 25.82 -30.06 6.98
CA ASN A 10 26.30 -29.04 6.04
C ASN A 10 25.42 -28.91 4.78
N PHE A 11 24.85 -30.01 4.29
CA PHE A 11 23.91 -30.00 3.17
C PHE A 11 22.61 -29.29 3.55
N MET A 12 22.00 -29.65 4.69
CA MET A 12 20.78 -29.00 5.21
C MET A 12 20.97 -27.50 5.43
N LYS A 13 22.13 -27.08 5.96
CA LYS A 13 22.47 -25.67 6.15
C LYS A 13 22.53 -24.91 4.82
N LYS A 14 23.14 -25.50 3.78
CA LYS A 14 23.19 -24.89 2.44
C LYS A 14 21.80 -24.75 1.84
N VAL A 15 20.95 -25.77 1.97
CA VAL A 15 19.55 -25.71 1.48
C VAL A 15 18.78 -24.57 2.13
N LEU A 16 18.87 -24.42 3.46
CA LEU A 16 18.20 -23.34 4.19
C LEU A 16 18.69 -21.95 3.77
N ILE A 17 19.99 -21.77 3.55
CA ILE A 17 20.56 -20.49 3.10
C ILE A 17 20.04 -20.13 1.70
N THR A 18 20.03 -21.10 0.77
CA THR A 18 19.51 -20.86 -0.58
C THR A 18 18.03 -20.52 -0.57
N LEU A 19 17.24 -21.16 0.29
CA LEU A 19 15.82 -20.89 0.44
C LEU A 19 15.56 -19.48 1.01
N ALA A 20 16.32 -19.08 2.03
CA ALA A 20 16.23 -17.75 2.61
C ALA A 20 16.57 -16.65 1.59
N LEU A 21 17.59 -16.88 0.74
CA LEU A 21 17.99 -15.96 -0.33
C LEU A 21 16.93 -15.77 -1.41
N ILE A 22 16.02 -16.74 -1.61
CA ILE A 22 14.92 -16.62 -2.57
C ILE A 22 13.69 -15.96 -1.93
N ILE A 23 13.36 -16.33 -0.70
CA ILE A 23 12.16 -15.81 -0.01
C ILE A 23 12.32 -14.33 0.35
N MET A 24 13.50 -13.92 0.82
CA MET A 24 13.75 -12.54 1.25
C MET A 24 13.48 -11.48 0.16
N PRO A 25 14.00 -11.61 -1.08
CA PRO A 25 13.70 -10.64 -2.14
C PRO A 25 12.23 -10.68 -2.59
N LEU A 26 11.59 -11.86 -2.59
CA LEU A 26 10.15 -11.96 -2.90
C LEU A 26 9.30 -11.21 -1.87
N TRP A 27 9.67 -11.26 -0.60
CA TRP A 27 8.98 -10.53 0.47
C TRP A 27 9.15 -9.01 0.32
N LEU A 28 10.35 -8.56 -0.04
CA LEU A 28 10.62 -7.13 -0.29
C LEU A 28 9.83 -6.58 -1.49
N ILE A 29 9.71 -7.35 -2.58
CA ILE A 29 8.92 -6.95 -3.75
C ILE A 29 7.43 -6.85 -3.40
N TYR A 30 6.92 -7.78 -2.60
CA TYR A 30 5.52 -7.76 -2.16
C TYR A 30 5.18 -6.51 -1.35
N ASP A 31 6.06 -6.13 -0.41
CA ASP A 31 5.88 -4.94 0.43
C ASP A 31 5.92 -3.65 -0.40
N TRP A 32 6.83 -3.58 -1.39
CA TRP A 32 6.92 -2.44 -2.30
C TRP A 32 5.66 -2.24 -3.13
N PHE A 33 5.08 -3.33 -3.67
CA PHE A 33 3.85 -3.25 -4.47
C PHE A 33 2.62 -2.81 -3.67
N GLN A 34 2.56 -3.11 -2.36
CA GLN A 34 1.45 -2.66 -1.52
C GLN A 34 1.49 -1.15 -1.27
N ASN A 35 2.66 -0.51 -1.24
CA ASN A 35 2.78 0.89 -0.87
C ASN A 35 2.43 1.86 -2.02
N ASP A 36 2.66 1.50 -3.28
CA ASP A 36 2.55 2.43 -4.41
C ASP A 36 1.11 2.58 -4.95
N MET A 37 0.25 1.58 -4.80
CA MET A 37 -1.17 1.67 -5.19
C MET A 37 -2.00 2.55 -4.23
N VAL A 38 -1.53 2.77 -3.01
CA VAL A 38 -2.32 3.31 -1.90
C VAL A 38 -2.58 4.82 -2.05
N SER A 39 -1.68 5.59 -2.64
CA SER A 39 -1.76 7.06 -2.66
C SER A 39 -2.92 7.62 -3.49
N ALA A 40 -3.09 7.14 -4.73
CA ALA A 40 -4.18 7.57 -5.61
C ALA A 40 -5.53 6.93 -5.22
N ASP A 41 -5.50 5.71 -4.70
CA ASP A 41 -6.70 5.00 -4.26
C ASP A 41 -7.21 5.47 -2.89
N ALA A 42 -6.35 6.04 -2.01
CA ALA A 42 -6.75 6.53 -0.70
C ALA A 42 -7.82 7.63 -0.78
N CYS A 43 -7.65 8.59 -1.69
CA CYS A 43 -8.61 9.68 -1.86
C CYS A 43 -9.95 9.20 -2.43
N LEU A 44 -9.90 8.29 -3.41
CA LEU A 44 -11.11 7.66 -3.95
C LEU A 44 -11.83 6.82 -2.88
N CYS A 45 -11.07 6.07 -2.07
CA CYS A 45 -11.62 5.31 -0.96
C CYS A 45 -12.19 6.21 0.13
N THR A 46 -11.61 7.37 0.37
CA THR A 46 -12.16 8.39 1.27
C THR A 46 -13.54 8.84 0.79
N GLU A 47 -13.67 9.15 -0.51
CA GLU A 47 -14.95 9.54 -1.11
C GLU A 47 -15.98 8.41 -1.03
N ILE A 48 -15.59 7.17 -1.35
CA ILE A 48 -16.48 6.00 -1.29
C ILE A 48 -16.94 5.72 0.15
N LEU A 49 -16.02 5.77 1.12
CA LEU A 49 -16.32 5.47 2.53
C LEU A 49 -17.04 6.63 3.24
N SER A 50 -17.03 7.84 2.69
CA SER A 50 -17.81 8.98 3.22
C SER A 50 -19.32 8.76 3.09
N ASN A 51 -19.76 7.84 2.23
CA ASN A 51 -21.17 7.58 1.97
C ASN A 51 -21.67 6.32 2.70
N ASP A 52 -22.46 6.54 3.74
CA ASP A 52 -23.10 5.48 4.54
C ASP A 52 -23.94 4.49 3.71
N GLN A 53 -24.55 4.93 2.61
CA GLN A 53 -25.32 4.03 1.74
C GLN A 53 -24.43 3.02 1.00
N PHE A 54 -23.22 3.42 0.64
CA PHE A 54 -22.26 2.54 0.00
C PHE A 54 -21.75 1.48 0.97
N ILE A 55 -21.46 1.87 2.23
CA ILE A 55 -21.08 0.94 3.29
C ILE A 55 -22.20 -0.07 3.59
N LYS A 56 -23.44 0.38 3.69
CA LYS A 56 -24.61 -0.50 3.90
C LYS A 56 -24.83 -1.48 2.75
N ASN A 57 -24.45 -1.08 1.52
CA ASN A 57 -24.58 -1.91 0.32
C ASN A 57 -23.25 -2.55 -0.13
N LYS A 58 -22.27 -2.72 0.76
CA LYS A 58 -20.94 -3.25 0.42
C LYS A 58 -20.94 -4.56 -0.39
N ASN A 59 -21.96 -5.40 -0.22
CA ASN A 59 -22.08 -6.67 -0.96
C ASN A 59 -22.44 -6.47 -2.45
N LYS A 60 -22.96 -5.30 -2.82
CA LYS A 60 -23.31 -4.92 -4.20
C LYS A 60 -22.23 -4.03 -4.85
N MET A 61 -21.29 -3.51 -4.06
CA MET A 61 -20.19 -2.64 -4.51
C MET A 61 -18.84 -3.22 -4.08
N PRO A 62 -18.16 -3.96 -4.97
CA PRO A 62 -16.84 -4.54 -4.69
C PRO A 62 -15.79 -3.49 -4.33
N SER A 63 -15.91 -2.27 -4.85
CA SER A 63 -15.01 -1.16 -4.51
C SER A 63 -15.07 -0.79 -3.03
N VAL A 64 -16.24 -0.86 -2.39
CA VAL A 64 -16.39 -0.59 -0.94
C VAL A 64 -15.68 -1.66 -0.12
N SER A 65 -15.83 -2.94 -0.48
CA SER A 65 -15.15 -4.02 0.23
C SER A 65 -13.64 -3.98 0.03
N GLN A 66 -13.20 -3.57 -1.16
CA GLN A 66 -11.80 -3.35 -1.46
C GLN A 66 -11.25 -2.18 -0.64
N CYS A 67 -11.92 -1.03 -0.62
CA CYS A 67 -11.53 0.12 0.20
C CYS A 67 -11.46 -0.23 1.69
N LEU A 68 -12.43 -0.97 2.24
CA LEU A 68 -12.39 -1.43 3.64
C LEU A 68 -11.27 -2.44 3.94
N LYS A 69 -10.78 -3.15 2.92
CA LYS A 69 -9.66 -4.09 3.07
C LYS A 69 -8.32 -3.37 3.12
N TYR A 70 -8.18 -2.27 2.38
CA TYR A 70 -6.95 -1.46 2.35
C TYR A 70 -6.94 -0.39 3.45
N PHE A 71 -8.10 0.19 3.75
CA PHE A 71 -8.28 1.23 4.74
C PHE A 71 -9.44 0.82 5.67
N ASP A 72 -9.09 0.34 6.87
CA ASP A 72 -10.06 -0.21 7.84
C ASP A 72 -11.21 0.75 8.19
N SER A 73 -11.03 2.05 7.98
CA SER A 73 -12.01 3.10 8.24
C SER A 73 -11.86 4.29 7.29
N PHE A 74 -12.90 5.12 7.25
CA PHE A 74 -12.86 6.43 6.59
C PHE A 74 -11.67 7.27 7.06
N ASP A 75 -11.42 7.36 8.38
CA ASP A 75 -10.36 8.20 8.93
C ASP A 75 -8.97 7.81 8.41
N LYS A 76 -8.68 6.50 8.33
CA LYS A 76 -7.41 6.01 7.78
C LYS A 76 -7.26 6.29 6.29
N ALA A 77 -8.33 6.14 5.52
CA ALA A 77 -8.34 6.51 4.10
C ALA A 77 -8.11 8.02 3.93
N HIS A 78 -8.75 8.82 4.77
CA HIS A 78 -8.67 10.28 4.72
C HIS A 78 -7.26 10.79 5.07
N GLU A 79 -6.67 10.28 6.15
CA GLU A 79 -5.29 10.61 6.56
C GLU A 79 -4.32 10.29 5.43
N SER A 80 -4.36 9.07 4.91
CA SER A 80 -3.49 8.65 3.80
C SER A 80 -3.71 9.46 2.52
N CYS A 81 -4.96 9.84 2.22
CA CYS A 81 -5.27 10.73 1.10
C CYS A 81 -4.57 12.07 1.26
N ILE A 82 -4.67 12.72 2.43
CA ILE A 82 -4.11 14.04 2.67
C ILE A 82 -2.58 14.02 2.67
N GLU A 83 -1.96 13.00 3.26
CA GLU A 83 -0.50 12.85 3.26
C GLU A 83 0.09 12.71 1.86
N ASN A 84 -0.65 12.06 0.95
CA ASN A 84 -0.21 11.81 -0.41
C ASN A 84 -0.79 12.79 -1.43
N PHE A 85 -1.62 13.74 -1.00
CA PHE A 85 -2.21 14.72 -1.89
C PHE A 85 -1.13 15.72 -2.32
N ASP A 86 -0.74 15.66 -3.60
CA ASP A 86 0.15 16.66 -4.19
C ASP A 86 -0.61 17.99 -4.30
N PHE A 87 -0.47 18.83 -3.26
CA PHE A 87 -1.00 20.18 -3.24
C PHE A 87 -0.24 21.04 -4.24
N LYS A 88 -0.64 20.96 -5.52
CA LYS A 88 -0.21 21.92 -6.53
C LYS A 88 -0.72 23.29 -6.10
N HIS A 89 0.18 24.08 -5.55
CA HIS A 89 -0.11 25.46 -5.20
C HIS A 89 -0.51 26.16 -6.51
N PRO A 90 -1.71 26.74 -6.59
CA PRO A 90 -2.11 27.45 -7.79
C PRO A 90 -1.06 28.55 -8.02
N GLU A 91 -0.48 28.57 -9.21
CA GLU A 91 0.40 29.67 -9.60
C GLU A 91 -0.40 30.96 -9.44
N ILE A 92 0.01 31.81 -8.50
CA ILE A 92 -0.57 33.13 -8.29
C ILE A 92 -0.27 33.92 -9.57
N LYS A 93 -1.18 33.88 -10.54
CA LYS A 93 -1.20 34.85 -11.62
C LYS A 93 -1.56 36.18 -10.98
N ILE A 94 -0.54 36.99 -10.70
CA ILE A 94 -0.71 38.39 -10.34
C ILE A 94 -1.52 38.99 -11.48
N ASP A 95 -2.76 39.36 -11.20
CA ASP A 95 -3.64 39.95 -12.18
C ASP A 95 -3.01 41.27 -12.67
N SER A 96 -2.55 41.27 -13.92
CA SER A 96 -1.94 42.43 -14.58
C SER A 96 -2.86 43.65 -14.62
N LEU A 97 -4.16 43.48 -14.27
CA LEU A 97 -5.12 44.57 -14.11
C LEU A 97 -4.87 45.42 -12.85
N LYS A 98 -3.94 45.04 -11.97
CA LYS A 98 -3.37 45.96 -10.96
C LYS A 98 -2.15 46.72 -11.51
N SER A 99 -2.24 47.18 -12.75
CA SER A 99 -1.43 48.27 -13.27
C SER A 99 -2.14 49.57 -12.90
N ILE A 100 -1.71 50.23 -11.84
CA ILE A 100 -2.01 51.65 -11.59
C ILE A 100 -1.17 52.48 -12.56
#